data_AF-A0A9R1CD65-F1
#
_entry.id   AF-A0A9R1CD65-F1
#
_cell.length_a   1.000
_cell.length_b   1.000
_cell.length_c   1.000
_cell.angle_alpha   90.00
_cell.angle_beta   90.00
_cell.angle_gamma   90.00
#
_symmetry.space_group_name_H-M   'P 1'
#
loop_
_entity.id
_entity.type
_entity.pdbx_description
1 polymer ?
#
loop_
_entity_poly.entity_id
_entity_poly.type
_entity_poly.pdbx_seq_one_letter_code
_entity_poly.pdbx_strand_id
1 'polypeptide(L)'
;MNGFGQMPMMSLGFPASPGLGAPGSNYGGRGRGRGRDERRGGGRGRGGHGGGRAPAPETSDNRLRKMVIKLGDDEDFDPIDDPPRLARVLKRGWREGTVGLLEGFRVSVTQQPHKHGYYVGLLVALSRQSEPEPVKKEGEEPTDGGSKDGDAEMKDEKPKAVEEPAYGKEIMDDLNRAFRGWVEQREWQNVRLCLQFFSLLVTARIVTANSLLTVYDDLLNVLDEVGGGGDRSERAVRAVGEGLIRSAHTLAETNVSEVEALISRIEGYIIGRRNEPKVLQDPLSPILPAGEEHPTYSDNLDNLLAALRAFQASNWEPSAVLPAYLREIVPTPGPTAPIPYELQEVAMPPELYEVESDELDVGEGQIGTFTLFPDEVVPSPSTLDGWYLRSLVLDIINLYEVNRKECSRILLELRKFLPRDTFKPIVPPSEDASPPPSTWSLESLVVSTLLGAMLTLPKSHHKLIYYGSVITELCKASPNTVAPPVGRSMRKIFSLLGTEGLDVEIFRRVAEWFSVHLSNFGFQWMWKEWIPELELQSSHPRRAFMRRVIELEVRLSYYDRILETLPEPMTVEAAGVISSEAPDPFWAYGKDGKYSS
;
A
#
# COMPACT_ATOMS: atom_id res chain seq x y z
N MET A 1 -6.11 -48.98 16.05
CA MET A 1 -5.94 -48.72 17.50
C MET A 1 -5.10 -47.45 17.60
N ASN A 2 -5.68 -46.30 17.27
CA ASN A 2 -6.44 -45.36 18.12
C ASN A 2 -5.57 -44.60 19.12
N GLY A 3 -5.45 -43.28 18.91
CA GLY A 3 -4.91 -42.36 19.91
C GLY A 3 -4.46 -40.99 19.40
N PHE A 4 -5.17 -40.35 18.45
CA PHE A 4 -4.96 -38.92 18.16
C PHE A 4 -5.68 -38.08 19.21
N GLY A 5 -4.92 -37.35 20.03
CA GLY A 5 -5.44 -36.41 21.02
C GLY A 5 -5.80 -35.07 20.38
N GLN A 6 -7.10 -34.76 20.36
CA GLN A 6 -7.65 -33.43 20.06
C GLN A 6 -7.10 -32.38 21.04
N MET A 7 -6.53 -31.30 20.53
CA MET A 7 -6.33 -30.06 21.29
C MET A 7 -7.63 -29.25 21.32
N PRO A 8 -8.02 -28.64 22.46
CA PRO A 8 -9.25 -27.87 22.55
C PRO A 8 -9.08 -26.47 21.94
N MET A 9 -9.95 -26.14 20.99
CA MET A 9 -10.18 -24.77 20.51
C MET A 9 -10.65 -23.89 21.68
N MET A 10 -9.82 -22.95 22.12
CA MET A 10 -10.24 -21.89 23.04
C MET A 10 -10.82 -20.72 22.23
N SER A 11 -12.13 -20.57 22.35
CA SER A 11 -12.92 -19.39 21.95
C SER A 11 -12.44 -18.16 22.72
N LEU A 12 -11.99 -17.12 22.01
CA LEU A 12 -11.76 -15.78 22.56
C LEU A 12 -13.13 -15.08 22.70
N GLY A 13 -13.74 -15.21 23.87
CA GLY A 13 -14.94 -14.48 24.24
C GLY A 13 -14.60 -13.07 24.73
N PHE A 14 -15.05 -12.04 23.98
CA PHE A 14 -15.18 -10.69 24.52
C PHE A 14 -16.38 -10.65 25.47
N PRO A 15 -16.25 -10.20 26.73
CA PRO A 15 -17.41 -10.10 27.60
C PRO A 15 -18.24 -8.86 27.25
N ALA A 16 -19.52 -9.10 26.94
CA ALA A 16 -20.55 -8.08 26.89
C ALA A 16 -20.75 -7.45 28.28
N SER A 17 -20.88 -6.13 28.33
CA SER A 17 -21.20 -5.38 29.55
C SER A 17 -22.61 -5.72 30.05
N PRO A 18 -22.81 -6.02 31.34
CA PRO A 18 -24.14 -6.01 31.95
C PRO A 18 -24.42 -4.67 32.60
N GLY A 19 -25.54 -4.05 32.22
CA GLY A 19 -26.14 -2.94 32.95
C GLY A 19 -26.78 -3.42 34.25
N LEU A 20 -26.60 -2.65 35.32
CA LEU A 20 -27.34 -2.63 36.59
C LEU A 20 -27.12 -1.19 37.12
N GLY A 21 -28.14 -0.40 37.41
CA GLY A 21 -29.14 -0.64 38.46
C GLY A 21 -28.80 0.29 39.63
N ALA A 22 -29.59 1.36 39.79
CA ALA A 22 -29.44 2.37 40.85
C ALA A 22 -29.49 1.77 42.27
N PRO A 23 -29.02 2.53 43.28
CA PRO A 23 -29.99 2.97 44.28
C PRO A 23 -29.83 4.44 44.67
N GLY A 24 -30.96 5.06 44.98
CA GLY A 24 -31.05 6.45 45.39
C GLY A 24 -30.55 6.71 46.82
N SER A 25 -30.24 7.98 47.08
CA SER A 25 -30.46 8.57 48.39
C SER A 25 -30.80 10.04 48.25
N ASN A 26 -31.68 10.44 49.15
CA ASN A 26 -32.53 11.60 49.15
C ASN A 26 -31.92 12.65 50.10
N TYR A 27 -31.61 13.85 49.63
CA TYR A 27 -31.55 15.05 50.48
C TYR A 27 -32.18 16.22 49.72
N GLY A 28 -33.37 16.61 50.18
CA GLY A 28 -34.07 17.78 49.71
C GLY A 28 -33.56 19.07 50.38
N GLY A 29 -33.88 20.21 49.77
CA GLY A 29 -33.78 21.48 50.49
C GLY A 29 -33.72 22.77 49.69
N ARG A 30 -34.81 23.09 48.96
CA ARG A 30 -35.43 24.43 48.79
C ARG A 30 -34.60 25.64 48.30
N GLY A 31 -35.15 26.30 47.27
CA GLY A 31 -34.95 27.73 47.02
C GLY A 31 -35.36 28.24 45.62
N ARG A 32 -36.60 28.00 45.17
CA ARG A 32 -37.57 29.02 44.70
C ARG A 32 -37.01 30.24 43.92
N GLY A 33 -37.42 30.34 42.66
CA GLY A 33 -37.47 31.57 41.87
C GLY A 33 -38.22 31.38 40.55
N ARG A 34 -39.55 31.29 40.60
CA ARG A 34 -40.45 31.36 39.43
C ARG A 34 -40.91 32.81 39.22
N GLY A 35 -40.86 33.29 37.98
CA GLY A 35 -41.81 34.25 37.38
C GLY A 35 -41.97 33.83 35.91
N ARG A 36 -43.12 33.28 35.49
CA ARG A 36 -44.31 33.97 34.93
C ARG A 36 -43.95 34.84 33.70
N ASP A 37 -44.62 34.79 32.56
CA ASP A 37 -45.89 34.18 32.15
C ASP A 37 -45.94 34.10 30.60
N GLU A 38 -46.67 33.10 30.11
CA GLU A 38 -47.63 33.13 28.99
C GLU A 38 -47.32 33.92 27.70
N ARG A 39 -47.37 33.23 26.54
CA ARG A 39 -48.57 33.21 25.68
C ARG A 39 -48.42 32.29 24.46
N ARG A 40 -49.51 31.57 24.21
CA ARG A 40 -49.85 30.78 23.01
C ARG A 40 -49.70 31.59 21.73
N GLY A 41 -49.28 30.92 20.65
CA GLY A 41 -49.44 31.43 19.30
C GLY A 41 -48.83 30.49 18.27
N GLY A 42 -49.62 29.52 17.78
CA GLY A 42 -49.25 28.75 16.60
C GLY A 42 -49.13 29.69 15.39
N GLY A 43 -47.97 29.65 14.74
CA GLY A 43 -47.71 30.38 13.51
C GLY A 43 -46.78 29.56 12.64
N ARG A 44 -47.30 29.04 11.53
CA ARG A 44 -46.51 28.46 10.44
C ARG A 44 -45.59 29.55 9.88
N GLY A 45 -44.37 29.61 10.39
CA GLY A 45 -43.30 30.49 9.93
C GLY A 45 -42.63 29.91 8.70
N ARG A 46 -43.16 30.27 7.53
CA ARG A 46 -42.47 30.18 6.24
C ARG A 46 -41.42 31.29 6.23
N GLY A 47 -40.12 30.95 6.20
CA GLY A 47 -39.07 31.97 6.01
C GLY A 47 -37.71 31.55 6.52
N GLY A 48 -36.77 31.35 5.58
CA GLY A 48 -35.37 31.09 5.89
C GLY A 48 -34.65 30.38 4.75
N HIS A 49 -34.81 30.84 3.50
CA HIS A 49 -33.86 30.53 2.43
C HIS A 49 -32.53 31.18 2.82
N GLY A 50 -31.70 30.42 3.55
CA GLY A 50 -30.27 30.70 3.64
C GLY A 50 -29.70 30.54 2.24
N GLY A 51 -29.33 31.66 1.62
CA GLY A 51 -28.63 31.73 0.34
C GLY A 51 -27.22 31.14 0.45
N GLY A 52 -27.14 29.83 0.66
CA GLY A 52 -25.97 29.07 0.25
C GLY A 52 -25.88 29.20 -1.26
N ARG A 53 -24.92 29.98 -1.74
CA ARG A 53 -24.57 30.06 -3.16
C ARG A 53 -24.53 28.61 -3.69
N ALA A 54 -25.39 28.30 -4.66
CA ALA A 54 -25.36 27.00 -5.32
C ALA A 54 -23.90 26.73 -5.73
N PRO A 55 -23.35 25.53 -5.48
CA PRO A 55 -21.99 25.22 -5.88
C PRO A 55 -21.86 25.58 -7.37
N ALA A 56 -20.79 26.29 -7.71
CA ALA A 56 -20.54 26.67 -9.10
C ALA A 56 -20.61 25.40 -9.97
N PRO A 57 -21.19 25.48 -11.17
CA PRO A 57 -21.27 24.32 -12.05
C PRO A 57 -19.87 23.73 -12.24
N GLU A 58 -19.74 22.43 -12.01
CA GLU A 58 -18.48 21.73 -12.15
C GLU A 58 -18.01 21.82 -13.60
N THR A 59 -16.75 22.22 -13.81
CA THR A 59 -16.17 22.27 -15.15
C THR A 59 -16.08 20.86 -15.75
N SER A 60 -16.18 20.77 -17.07
CA SER A 60 -16.00 19.53 -17.84
C SER A 60 -14.70 18.82 -17.44
N ASP A 61 -13.60 19.55 -17.30
CA ASP A 61 -12.31 19.04 -16.84
C ASP A 61 -12.40 18.39 -15.46
N ASN A 62 -12.94 19.10 -14.45
CA ASN A 62 -13.05 18.56 -13.10
C ASN A 62 -13.93 17.31 -13.05
N ARG A 63 -15.02 17.30 -13.82
CA ARG A 63 -15.92 16.16 -13.93
C ARG A 63 -15.19 14.95 -14.52
N LEU A 64 -14.55 15.08 -15.69
CA LEU A 64 -13.86 13.96 -16.33
C LEU A 64 -12.69 13.46 -15.49
N ARG A 65 -11.92 14.37 -14.88
CA ARG A 65 -10.84 14.04 -13.95
C ARG A 65 -11.34 13.15 -12.81
N LYS A 66 -12.44 13.54 -12.15
CA LYS A 66 -13.05 12.75 -11.08
C LYS A 66 -13.55 11.40 -11.55
N MET A 67 -14.13 11.32 -12.75
CA MET A 67 -14.61 10.04 -13.30
C MET A 67 -13.46 9.05 -13.51
N VAL A 68 -12.29 9.51 -13.96
CA VAL A 68 -11.10 8.65 -14.08
C VAL A 68 -10.58 8.21 -12.71
N ILE A 69 -10.35 9.16 -11.79
CA ILE A 69 -9.79 8.88 -10.44
C ILE A 69 -10.69 7.92 -9.63
N LYS A 70 -12.01 8.04 -9.78
CA LYS A 70 -12.99 7.23 -9.04
C LYS A 70 -13.33 5.89 -9.70
N LEU A 71 -12.65 5.52 -10.79
CA LEU A 71 -12.84 4.21 -11.41
C LEU A 71 -12.60 3.11 -10.36
N GLY A 72 -13.56 2.18 -10.23
CA GLY A 72 -13.48 1.07 -9.28
C GLY A 72 -13.79 1.42 -7.81
N ASP A 73 -14.35 2.60 -7.52
CA ASP A 73 -14.86 2.93 -6.17
C ASP A 73 -16.23 2.32 -5.87
N ASP A 74 -17.00 1.95 -6.90
CA ASP A 74 -18.32 1.34 -6.74
C ASP A 74 -18.20 -0.12 -6.26
N GLU A 75 -19.02 -0.53 -5.30
CA GLU A 75 -18.98 -1.90 -4.72
C GLU A 75 -19.28 -3.01 -5.73
N ASP A 76 -20.11 -2.70 -6.75
CA ASP A 76 -20.50 -3.63 -7.82
C ASP A 76 -19.62 -3.48 -9.09
N PHE A 77 -18.43 -2.88 -8.96
CA PHE A 77 -17.55 -2.63 -10.09
C PHE A 77 -17.07 -3.93 -10.75
N ASP A 78 -17.25 -4.00 -12.07
CA ASP A 78 -16.74 -5.07 -12.91
C ASP A 78 -15.54 -4.60 -13.76
N PRO A 79 -14.34 -5.18 -13.57
CA PRO A 79 -13.12 -4.73 -14.26
C PRO A 79 -13.10 -5.00 -15.77
N ILE A 80 -14.03 -5.80 -16.30
CA ILE A 80 -14.15 -6.09 -17.74
C ILE A 80 -15.24 -5.21 -18.36
N ASP A 81 -16.39 -5.08 -17.69
CA ASP A 81 -17.58 -4.44 -18.27
C ASP A 81 -17.64 -2.92 -18.06
N ASP A 82 -17.16 -2.42 -16.92
CA ASP A 82 -17.30 -1.01 -16.57
C ASP A 82 -16.29 -0.08 -17.25
N PRO A 83 -15.00 -0.45 -17.45
CA PRO A 83 -14.09 0.42 -18.18
C PRO A 83 -14.57 0.75 -19.61
N PRO A 84 -15.11 -0.19 -20.42
CA PRO A 84 -15.74 0.13 -21.71
C PRO A 84 -16.97 1.04 -21.60
N ARG A 85 -17.77 0.94 -20.53
CA ARG A 85 -18.89 1.86 -20.29
C ARG A 85 -18.39 3.27 -20.01
N LEU A 86 -17.39 3.40 -19.14
CA LEU A 86 -16.79 4.69 -18.84
C LEU A 86 -16.11 5.29 -20.08
N ALA A 87 -15.37 4.51 -20.86
CA ALA A 87 -14.72 4.95 -22.09
C ALA A 87 -15.70 5.62 -23.05
N ARG A 88 -16.92 5.09 -23.22
CA ARG A 88 -17.97 5.71 -24.06
C ARG A 88 -18.40 7.07 -23.53
N VAL A 89 -18.47 7.26 -22.22
CA VAL A 89 -18.82 8.55 -21.60
C VAL A 89 -17.67 9.55 -21.78
N LEU A 90 -16.43 9.11 -21.57
CA LEU A 90 -15.24 9.95 -21.75
C LEU A 90 -15.08 10.42 -23.20
N LYS A 91 -15.28 9.53 -24.19
CA LYS A 91 -15.23 9.87 -25.62
C LYS A 91 -16.22 10.98 -25.99
N ARG A 92 -17.45 10.95 -25.45
CA ARG A 92 -18.47 11.99 -25.67
C ARG A 92 -18.08 13.35 -25.08
N GLY A 93 -17.42 13.34 -23.93
CA GLY A 93 -16.98 14.55 -23.23
C GLY A 93 -15.59 15.05 -23.62
N TRP A 94 -14.89 14.34 -24.52
CA TRP A 94 -13.45 14.51 -24.73
C TRP A 94 -13.08 15.95 -25.04
N ARG A 95 -13.64 16.53 -26.10
CA ARG A 95 -13.29 17.87 -26.61
C ARG A 95 -13.39 18.99 -25.58
N GLU A 96 -14.28 18.85 -24.60
CA GLU A 96 -14.53 19.87 -23.57
C GLU A 96 -13.71 19.62 -22.29
N GLY A 97 -13.20 18.40 -22.06
CA GLY A 97 -12.61 17.99 -20.80
C GLY A 97 -11.28 17.25 -20.92
N THR A 98 -10.59 17.33 -22.07
CA THR A 98 -9.34 16.60 -22.32
C THR A 98 -8.29 16.89 -21.25
N VAL A 99 -8.14 18.15 -20.82
CA VAL A 99 -7.09 18.52 -19.85
C VAL A 99 -7.31 17.81 -18.52
N GLY A 100 -8.55 17.84 -18.01
CA GLY A 100 -8.90 17.13 -16.78
C GLY A 100 -8.80 15.62 -16.91
N LEU A 101 -9.11 15.05 -18.07
CA LEU A 101 -8.97 13.62 -18.34
C LEU A 101 -7.51 13.17 -18.31
N LEU A 102 -6.62 13.89 -19.01
CA LEU A 102 -5.19 13.61 -19.03
C LEU A 102 -4.58 13.74 -17.64
N GLU A 103 -4.94 14.80 -16.90
CA GLU A 103 -4.57 14.95 -15.49
C GLU A 103 -5.08 13.79 -14.63
N GLY A 104 -6.32 13.34 -14.86
CA GLY A 104 -6.91 12.19 -14.19
C GLY A 104 -6.08 10.92 -14.37
N PHE A 105 -5.61 10.64 -15.59
CA PHE A 105 -4.71 9.51 -15.85
C PHE A 105 -3.36 9.65 -15.14
N ARG A 106 -2.72 10.84 -15.21
CA ARG A 106 -1.45 11.07 -14.50
C ARG A 106 -1.57 10.79 -13.00
N VAL A 107 -2.59 11.36 -12.35
CA VAL A 107 -2.86 11.16 -10.91
C VAL A 107 -3.17 9.69 -10.61
N SER A 108 -4.01 9.05 -11.42
CA SER A 108 -4.43 7.66 -11.21
C SER A 108 -3.25 6.69 -11.31
N VAL A 109 -2.39 6.87 -12.32
CA VAL A 109 -1.21 6.04 -12.53
C VAL A 109 -0.18 6.22 -11.42
N THR A 110 0.01 7.44 -10.89
CA THR A 110 1.03 7.68 -9.86
C THR A 110 0.52 7.62 -8.42
N GLN A 111 -0.78 7.59 -8.17
CA GLN A 111 -1.34 7.63 -6.80
C GLN A 111 -2.32 6.49 -6.48
N GLN A 112 -2.71 5.67 -7.46
CA GLN A 112 -3.60 4.53 -7.27
C GLN A 112 -3.03 3.24 -7.87
N PRO A 113 -1.84 2.76 -7.45
CA PRO A 113 -1.21 1.58 -8.01
C PRO A 113 -2.04 0.30 -7.85
N HIS A 114 -2.82 0.21 -6.77
CA HIS A 114 -3.78 -0.88 -6.57
C HIS A 114 -4.86 -0.94 -7.67
N LYS A 115 -5.11 0.15 -8.41
CA LYS A 115 -6.07 0.21 -9.52
C LYS A 115 -5.44 0.18 -10.90
N HIS A 116 -4.12 0.00 -11.02
CA HIS A 116 -3.44 -0.01 -12.34
C HIS A 116 -4.12 -0.91 -13.36
N GLY A 117 -4.55 -2.11 -12.97
CA GLY A 117 -5.25 -3.02 -13.87
C GLY A 117 -6.58 -2.47 -14.41
N TYR A 118 -7.31 -1.67 -13.62
CA TYR A 118 -8.54 -1.03 -14.08
C TYR A 118 -8.25 0.07 -15.10
N TYR A 119 -7.19 0.84 -14.90
CA TYR A 119 -6.75 1.86 -15.85
C TYR A 119 -6.21 1.25 -17.15
N VAL A 120 -5.60 0.06 -17.09
CA VAL A 120 -5.24 -0.71 -18.29
C VAL A 120 -6.51 -1.04 -19.08
N GLY A 121 -7.54 -1.60 -18.44
CA GLY A 121 -8.83 -1.90 -19.07
C GLY A 121 -9.49 -0.66 -19.69
N LEU A 122 -9.45 0.47 -18.99
CA LEU A 122 -9.98 1.74 -19.49
C LEU A 122 -9.21 2.22 -20.71
N LEU A 123 -7.88 2.18 -20.67
CA LEU A 123 -7.04 2.62 -21.78
C LEU A 123 -7.19 1.71 -23.00
N VAL A 124 -7.28 0.39 -22.80
CA VAL A 124 -7.61 -0.56 -23.88
C VAL A 124 -8.92 -0.17 -24.56
N ALA A 125 -9.97 0.11 -23.79
CA ALA A 125 -11.27 0.49 -24.34
C ALA A 125 -11.25 1.85 -25.07
N LEU A 126 -10.45 2.80 -24.58
CA LEU A 126 -10.26 4.11 -25.22
C LEU A 126 -9.47 3.99 -26.53
N SER A 127 -8.50 3.08 -26.61
CA SER A 127 -7.63 2.85 -27.76
C SER A 127 -8.26 2.04 -28.90
N ARG A 128 -9.45 1.46 -28.71
CA ARG A 128 -10.16 0.76 -29.80
C ARG A 128 -10.50 1.72 -30.93
N GLN A 129 -10.16 1.32 -32.16
CA GLN A 129 -10.50 2.08 -33.36
C GLN A 129 -11.98 1.94 -33.69
N SER A 130 -12.52 2.96 -34.33
CA SER A 130 -13.91 2.98 -34.78
C SER A 130 -14.11 1.97 -35.91
N GLU A 131 -15.26 1.31 -35.93
CA GLU A 131 -15.60 0.40 -37.02
C GLU A 131 -15.60 1.18 -38.33
N PRO A 132 -14.95 0.67 -39.40
CA PRO A 132 -15.05 1.30 -40.70
C PRO A 132 -16.53 1.35 -41.09
N GLU A 133 -17.04 2.52 -41.48
CA GLU A 133 -18.40 2.63 -41.97
C GLU A 133 -18.61 1.59 -43.08
N PRO A 134 -19.73 0.83 -43.08
CA PRO A 134 -20.00 -0.10 -44.14
C PRO A 134 -20.01 0.70 -45.44
N VAL A 135 -19.06 0.39 -46.32
CA VAL A 135 -19.00 0.95 -47.68
C VAL A 135 -20.37 0.68 -48.30
N LYS A 136 -21.20 1.73 -48.40
CA LYS A 136 -22.39 1.68 -49.24
C LYS A 136 -21.87 1.32 -50.62
N LYS A 137 -22.20 0.11 -51.10
CA LYS A 137 -21.91 -0.29 -52.47
C LYS A 137 -22.58 0.73 -53.39
N GLU A 138 -21.80 1.67 -53.90
CA GLU A 138 -22.17 2.42 -55.09
C GLU A 138 -22.14 1.42 -56.24
N GLY A 139 -23.32 0.95 -56.65
CA GLY A 139 -23.42 0.03 -57.79
C GLY A 139 -24.61 -0.91 -57.73
N GLU A 140 -25.82 -0.38 -57.68
CA GLU A 140 -26.96 -0.99 -58.36
C GLU A 140 -27.72 0.14 -59.06
N GLU A 141 -27.42 0.34 -60.35
CA GLU A 141 -28.30 1.08 -61.25
C GLU A 141 -29.59 0.28 -61.44
N PRO A 142 -30.78 0.86 -61.24
CA PRO A 142 -31.95 0.45 -61.96
C PRO A 142 -32.00 1.29 -63.25
N THR A 143 -31.84 0.62 -64.38
CA THR A 143 -32.21 1.16 -65.68
C THR A 143 -33.74 1.28 -65.73
N ASP A 144 -34.29 2.48 -65.62
CA ASP A 144 -35.47 2.83 -66.41
C ASP A 144 -35.58 4.34 -66.66
N GLY A 145 -35.98 4.67 -67.88
CA GLY A 145 -35.85 6.00 -68.47
C GLY A 145 -36.86 7.05 -68.01
N GLY A 146 -36.50 8.31 -68.21
CA GLY A 146 -37.45 9.43 -68.14
C GLY A 146 -36.77 10.78 -68.00
N SER A 147 -36.64 11.50 -69.11
CA SER A 147 -36.22 12.90 -69.17
C SER A 147 -37.11 13.82 -68.33
N LYS A 148 -36.53 14.81 -67.63
CA LYS A 148 -36.85 16.24 -67.78
C LYS A 148 -35.99 17.15 -66.90
N ASP A 149 -35.71 18.32 -67.47
CA ASP A 149 -34.87 19.43 -67.02
C ASP A 149 -35.24 20.03 -65.65
N GLY A 150 -34.23 20.60 -64.98
CA GLY A 150 -34.42 21.50 -63.84
C GLY A 150 -33.12 21.82 -63.10
N ASP A 151 -32.41 22.86 -63.55
CA ASP A 151 -31.26 23.45 -62.87
C ASP A 151 -31.60 23.91 -61.44
N ALA A 152 -30.83 23.42 -60.46
CA ALA A 152 -30.55 24.10 -59.19
C ALA A 152 -29.31 23.47 -58.54
N GLU A 153 -28.12 24.00 -58.84
CA GLU A 153 -26.89 23.70 -58.09
C GLU A 153 -27.00 24.29 -56.67
N MET A 154 -27.55 23.50 -55.72
CA MET A 154 -27.24 23.65 -54.31
C MET A 154 -25.95 22.84 -54.06
N LYS A 155 -24.85 23.55 -53.76
CA LYS A 155 -23.66 22.93 -53.19
C LYS A 155 -24.01 22.40 -51.80
N ASP A 156 -24.39 21.14 -51.73
CA ASP A 156 -24.36 20.35 -50.50
C ASP A 156 -22.89 20.21 -50.08
N GLU A 157 -22.40 21.18 -49.30
CA GLU A 157 -21.22 20.98 -48.48
C GLU A 157 -21.54 19.87 -47.48
N LYS A 158 -21.17 18.62 -47.82
CA LYS A 158 -21.09 17.52 -46.85
C LYS A 158 -20.38 18.06 -45.60
N PRO A 159 -20.97 17.95 -44.40
CA PRO A 159 -20.29 18.36 -43.19
C PRO A 159 -18.96 17.60 -43.13
N LYS A 160 -17.83 18.31 -43.05
CA LYS A 160 -16.51 17.70 -42.85
C LYS A 160 -16.64 16.73 -41.68
N ALA A 161 -16.47 15.44 -41.94
CA ALA A 161 -16.40 14.42 -40.91
C ALA A 161 -15.36 14.90 -39.90
N VAL A 162 -15.83 15.21 -38.69
CA VAL A 162 -14.97 15.64 -37.61
C VAL A 162 -14.12 14.44 -37.25
N GLU A 163 -12.83 14.49 -37.62
CA GLU A 163 -11.88 13.41 -37.36
C GLU A 163 -11.93 13.06 -35.87
N GLU A 164 -12.26 11.80 -35.57
CA GLU A 164 -12.34 11.34 -34.19
C GLU A 164 -10.94 11.38 -33.58
N PRO A 165 -10.79 11.98 -32.37
CA PRO A 165 -9.50 12.01 -31.69
C PRO A 165 -8.93 10.60 -31.51
N ALA A 166 -7.62 10.45 -31.64
CA ALA A 166 -6.92 9.23 -31.30
C ALA A 166 -6.80 9.10 -29.77
N TYR A 167 -7.93 8.87 -29.09
CA TYR A 167 -8.09 8.98 -27.63
C TYR A 167 -6.97 8.30 -26.83
N GLY A 168 -6.71 7.02 -27.14
CA GLY A 168 -5.66 6.25 -26.47
C GLY A 168 -4.25 6.80 -26.72
N LYS A 169 -3.97 7.24 -27.95
CA LYS A 169 -2.69 7.84 -28.33
C LYS A 169 -2.45 9.16 -27.61
N GLU A 170 -3.46 10.03 -27.52
CA GLU A 170 -3.34 11.31 -26.79
C GLU A 170 -3.00 11.11 -25.31
N ILE A 171 -3.61 10.10 -24.66
CA ILE A 171 -3.27 9.74 -23.28
C ILE A 171 -1.84 9.22 -23.19
N MET A 172 -1.43 8.35 -24.12
CA MET A 172 -0.06 7.82 -24.13
C MET A 172 0.99 8.90 -24.40
N ASP A 173 0.72 9.85 -25.30
CA ASP A 173 1.60 10.98 -25.57
C ASP A 173 1.76 11.88 -24.33
N ASP A 174 0.69 12.11 -23.58
CA ASP A 174 0.72 12.86 -22.34
C ASP A 174 1.46 12.12 -21.21
N LEU A 175 1.17 10.83 -21.00
CA LEU A 175 1.84 10.00 -20.00
C LEU A 175 3.32 9.82 -20.30
N ASN A 176 3.71 9.59 -21.56
CA ASN A 176 5.10 9.46 -21.97
C ASN A 176 5.87 10.77 -21.77
N ARG A 177 5.25 11.93 -22.11
CA ARG A 177 5.82 13.24 -21.80
C ARG A 177 5.97 13.46 -20.30
N ALA A 178 4.96 13.11 -19.50
CA ALA A 178 5.00 13.24 -18.06
C ALA A 178 6.07 12.34 -17.44
N PHE A 179 6.17 11.08 -17.87
CA PHE A 179 7.20 10.12 -17.46
C PHE A 179 8.61 10.65 -17.67
N ARG A 180 8.92 11.16 -18.87
CA ARG A 180 10.22 11.77 -19.16
C ARG A 180 10.48 13.00 -18.30
N GLY A 181 9.45 13.81 -18.05
CA GLY A 181 9.52 14.94 -17.12
C GLY A 181 9.80 14.50 -15.68
N TRP A 182 9.19 13.42 -15.21
CA TRP A 182 9.40 12.85 -13.87
C TRP A 182 10.80 12.28 -13.71
N VAL A 183 11.36 11.67 -14.76
CA VAL A 183 12.77 11.22 -14.75
C VAL A 183 13.72 12.41 -14.62
N GLU A 184 13.53 13.45 -15.44
CA GLU A 184 14.35 14.68 -15.37
C GLU A 184 14.25 15.37 -14.00
N GLN A 185 13.04 15.42 -13.43
CA GLN A 185 12.74 16.05 -12.14
C GLN A 185 13.04 15.15 -10.94
N ARG A 186 13.49 13.90 -11.15
CA ARG A 186 13.78 12.91 -10.09
C ARG A 186 12.57 12.58 -9.23
N GLU A 187 11.37 12.61 -9.81
CA GLU A 187 10.16 12.15 -9.14
C GLU A 187 10.08 10.62 -9.16
N TRP A 188 11.01 9.95 -8.47
CA TRP A 188 11.27 8.51 -8.61
C TRP A 188 10.04 7.63 -8.35
N GLN A 189 9.20 7.99 -7.37
CA GLN A 189 7.93 7.31 -7.14
C GLN A 189 7.02 7.36 -8.38
N ASN A 190 6.89 8.52 -9.02
CA ASN A 190 6.07 8.69 -10.21
C ASN A 190 6.67 7.92 -11.40
N VAL A 191 7.99 7.96 -11.56
CA VAL A 191 8.73 7.17 -12.57
C VAL A 191 8.44 5.69 -12.39
N ARG A 192 8.64 5.14 -11.19
CA ARG A 192 8.42 3.72 -10.90
C ARG A 192 6.98 3.29 -11.13
N LEU A 193 6.01 4.02 -10.59
CA LEU A 193 4.60 3.66 -10.72
C LEU A 193 4.08 3.79 -12.15
N CYS A 194 4.56 4.78 -12.91
CA CYS A 194 4.25 4.89 -14.33
C CYS A 194 4.92 3.79 -15.15
N LEU A 195 6.15 3.43 -14.83
CA LEU A 195 6.85 2.33 -15.51
C LEU A 195 6.12 1.01 -15.27
N GLN A 196 5.70 0.71 -14.04
CA GLN A 196 4.84 -0.45 -13.74
C GLN A 196 3.56 -0.47 -14.59
N PHE A 197 2.92 0.69 -14.78
CA PHE A 197 1.74 0.81 -15.63
C PHE A 197 2.07 0.53 -17.10
N PHE A 198 3.15 1.09 -17.64
CA PHE A 198 3.64 0.77 -19.00
C PHE A 198 3.97 -0.72 -19.18
N SER A 199 4.54 -1.37 -18.15
CA SER A 199 4.77 -2.82 -18.15
C SER A 199 3.49 -3.62 -18.33
N LEU A 200 2.41 -3.24 -17.62
CA LEU A 200 1.10 -3.88 -17.77
C LEU A 200 0.46 -3.59 -19.14
N LEU A 201 0.72 -2.43 -19.73
CA LEU A 201 0.24 -2.10 -21.08
C LEU A 201 0.90 -2.94 -22.18
N VAL A 202 2.13 -3.42 -21.99
CA VAL A 202 2.75 -4.39 -22.90
C VAL A 202 2.01 -5.73 -22.85
N THR A 203 1.64 -6.20 -21.65
CA THR A 203 0.81 -7.40 -21.49
C THR A 203 -0.56 -7.24 -22.18
N ALA A 204 -1.13 -6.02 -22.13
CA ALA A 204 -2.37 -5.68 -22.82
C ALA A 204 -2.21 -5.34 -24.32
N ARG A 205 -0.99 -5.46 -24.88
CA ARG A 205 -0.64 -5.14 -26.28
C ARG A 205 -0.97 -3.70 -26.70
N ILE A 206 -0.99 -2.77 -25.74
CA ILE A 206 -1.16 -1.32 -25.98
C ILE A 206 0.18 -0.62 -26.17
N VAL A 207 1.26 -1.14 -25.60
CA VAL A 207 2.65 -0.67 -25.81
C VAL A 207 3.46 -1.74 -26.50
N THR A 208 4.40 -1.36 -27.37
CA THR A 208 5.30 -2.31 -28.04
C THR A 208 6.35 -2.87 -27.08
N ALA A 209 6.65 -4.17 -27.18
CA ALA A 209 7.67 -4.83 -26.36
C ALA A 209 9.04 -4.15 -26.51
N ASN A 210 9.44 -3.85 -27.74
CA ASN A 210 10.75 -3.26 -28.04
C ASN A 210 10.93 -1.89 -27.39
N SER A 211 9.91 -1.02 -27.47
CA SER A 211 10.04 0.32 -26.89
C SER A 211 10.13 0.30 -25.35
N LEU A 212 9.45 -0.65 -24.68
CA LEU A 212 9.58 -0.84 -23.25
C LEU A 212 10.97 -1.39 -22.86
N LEU A 213 11.49 -2.36 -23.63
CA LEU A 213 12.84 -2.89 -23.42
C LEU A 213 13.91 -1.81 -23.57
N THR A 214 13.77 -0.93 -24.57
CA THR A 214 14.64 0.24 -24.73
C THR A 214 14.57 1.16 -23.50
N VAL A 215 13.36 1.48 -23.02
CA VAL A 215 13.21 2.31 -21.80
C VAL A 215 13.82 1.64 -20.56
N TYR A 216 13.71 0.32 -20.41
CA TYR A 216 14.38 -0.41 -19.33
C TYR A 216 15.90 -0.31 -19.43
N ASP A 217 16.45 -0.52 -20.63
CA ASP A 217 17.89 -0.47 -20.88
C ASP A 217 18.46 0.94 -20.64
N ASP A 218 17.74 1.96 -21.14
CA ASP A 218 18.02 3.38 -20.96
C ASP A 218 18.11 3.78 -19.48
N LEU A 219 17.15 3.33 -18.65
CA LEU A 219 17.17 3.60 -17.21
C LEU A 219 18.33 2.88 -16.51
N LEU A 220 18.69 1.67 -16.94
CA LEU A 220 19.80 0.91 -16.35
C LEU A 220 21.19 1.40 -16.81
N ASN A 221 21.29 2.29 -17.79
CA ASN A 221 22.59 2.88 -18.19
C ASN A 221 23.31 3.62 -17.06
N VAL A 222 22.57 4.04 -16.02
CA VAL A 222 23.15 4.60 -14.79
C VAL A 222 24.10 3.63 -14.06
N LEU A 223 23.92 2.31 -14.23
CA LEU A 223 24.76 1.29 -13.60
C LEU A 223 26.19 1.29 -14.14
N ASP A 224 26.38 1.78 -15.36
CA ASP A 224 27.66 1.82 -16.06
C ASP A 224 28.39 3.17 -15.86
N GLU A 225 27.79 4.11 -15.12
CA GLU A 225 28.40 5.40 -14.82
C GLU A 225 29.60 5.28 -13.86
N VAL A 226 30.62 6.12 -14.07
CA VAL A 226 31.80 6.17 -13.20
C VAL A 226 31.38 6.63 -11.80
N GLY A 227 31.57 5.76 -10.81
CA GLY A 227 31.14 6.00 -9.42
C GLY A 227 29.86 5.27 -9.03
N GLY A 228 29.29 4.42 -9.90
CA GLY A 228 28.22 3.48 -9.56
C GLY A 228 26.82 4.09 -9.47
N GLY A 229 26.63 5.32 -9.96
CA GLY A 229 25.33 5.99 -10.08
C GLY A 229 24.58 6.30 -8.78
N GLY A 230 25.14 5.96 -7.62
CA GLY A 230 24.58 6.29 -6.30
C GLY A 230 23.17 5.76 -6.07
N ASP A 231 22.31 6.58 -5.46
CA ASP A 231 20.89 6.27 -5.22
C ASP A 231 20.12 6.03 -6.53
N ARG A 232 20.46 6.75 -7.61
CA ARG A 232 19.78 6.60 -8.92
C ARG A 232 19.85 5.16 -9.45
N SER A 233 20.96 4.47 -9.22
CA SER A 233 21.13 3.07 -9.58
C SER A 233 20.12 2.17 -8.87
N GLU A 234 19.93 2.37 -7.57
CA GLU A 234 18.94 1.60 -6.79
C GLU A 234 17.51 1.92 -7.24
N ARG A 235 17.19 3.20 -7.52
CA ARG A 235 15.88 3.62 -8.07
C ARG A 235 15.60 2.95 -9.42
N ALA A 236 16.57 2.97 -10.33
CA ALA A 236 16.45 2.35 -11.65
C ALA A 236 16.29 0.83 -11.55
N VAL A 237 17.12 0.17 -10.73
CA VAL A 237 17.05 -1.27 -10.49
C VAL A 237 15.70 -1.69 -9.93
N ARG A 238 15.18 -0.96 -8.93
CA ARG A 238 13.85 -1.23 -8.37
C ARG A 238 12.75 -1.01 -9.40
N ALA A 239 12.77 0.10 -10.13
CA ALA A 239 11.75 0.44 -11.11
C ALA A 239 11.70 -0.59 -12.26
N VAL A 240 12.85 -0.91 -12.84
CA VAL A 240 12.97 -1.90 -13.92
C VAL A 240 12.66 -3.30 -13.41
N GLY A 241 13.16 -3.69 -12.23
CA GLY A 241 12.86 -5.00 -11.62
C GLY A 241 11.35 -5.20 -11.37
N GLU A 242 10.67 -4.21 -10.81
CA GLU A 242 9.21 -4.27 -10.60
C GLU A 242 8.41 -4.24 -11.90
N GLY A 243 8.93 -3.57 -12.93
CA GLY A 243 8.40 -3.61 -14.29
C GLY A 243 8.53 -5.00 -14.91
N LEU A 244 9.71 -5.62 -14.80
CA LEU A 244 9.97 -6.99 -15.27
C LEU A 244 9.04 -8.00 -14.60
N ILE A 245 8.80 -7.90 -13.29
CA ILE A 245 7.83 -8.76 -12.58
C ILE A 245 6.43 -8.73 -13.23
N ARG A 246 6.05 -7.59 -13.84
CA ARG A 246 4.75 -7.41 -14.52
C ARG A 246 4.77 -7.82 -15.98
N SER A 247 5.86 -7.56 -16.72
CA SER A 247 5.90 -7.69 -18.18
C SER A 247 6.73 -8.85 -18.71
N ALA A 248 7.63 -9.44 -17.93
CA ALA A 248 8.64 -10.38 -18.45
C ALA A 248 8.02 -11.63 -19.08
N HIS A 249 6.88 -12.13 -18.58
CA HIS A 249 6.13 -13.21 -19.23
C HIS A 249 5.84 -12.89 -20.71
N THR A 250 5.27 -11.71 -20.99
CA THR A 250 4.94 -11.27 -22.35
C THR A 250 6.18 -10.90 -23.16
N LEU A 251 7.20 -10.31 -22.53
CA LEU A 251 8.44 -9.93 -23.22
C LEU A 251 9.26 -11.15 -23.65
N ALA A 252 9.35 -12.18 -22.80
CA ALA A 252 10.13 -13.39 -23.05
C ALA A 252 9.56 -14.26 -24.18
N GLU A 253 8.29 -14.08 -24.58
CA GLU A 253 7.71 -14.76 -25.75
C GLU A 253 8.51 -14.49 -27.04
N THR A 254 9.10 -13.29 -27.16
CA THR A 254 9.77 -12.84 -28.39
C THR A 254 11.16 -12.27 -28.16
N ASN A 255 11.49 -11.83 -26.94
CA ASN A 255 12.71 -11.08 -26.60
C ASN A 255 13.36 -11.64 -25.31
N VAL A 256 13.42 -12.96 -25.17
CA VAL A 256 13.95 -13.60 -23.94
C VAL A 256 15.41 -13.21 -23.66
N SER A 257 16.24 -13.12 -24.69
CA SER A 257 17.65 -12.73 -24.58
C SER A 257 17.84 -11.35 -23.96
N GLU A 258 17.02 -10.39 -24.37
CA GLU A 258 17.02 -9.01 -23.89
C GLU A 258 16.54 -8.95 -22.43
N VAL A 259 15.49 -9.71 -22.08
CA VAL A 259 15.01 -9.84 -20.70
C VAL A 259 16.09 -10.41 -19.78
N GLU A 260 16.75 -11.50 -20.20
CA GLU A 260 17.84 -12.12 -19.44
C GLU A 260 19.06 -11.20 -19.30
N ALA A 261 19.37 -10.41 -20.33
CA ALA A 261 20.43 -9.41 -20.27
C ALA A 261 20.13 -8.32 -19.23
N LEU A 262 18.88 -7.82 -19.17
CA LEU A 262 18.46 -6.83 -18.16
C LEU A 262 18.58 -7.39 -16.73
N ILE A 263 18.14 -8.62 -16.49
CA ILE A 263 18.30 -9.28 -15.18
C ILE A 263 19.79 -9.45 -14.84
N SER A 264 20.63 -9.80 -15.83
CA SER A 264 22.07 -9.94 -15.61
C SER A 264 22.75 -8.63 -15.23
N ARG A 265 22.34 -7.49 -15.82
CA ARG A 265 22.81 -6.15 -15.42
C ARG A 265 22.42 -5.83 -13.97
N ILE A 266 21.15 -6.06 -13.62
CA ILE A 266 20.62 -5.90 -12.25
C ILE A 266 21.41 -6.78 -11.26
N GLU A 267 21.63 -8.05 -11.61
CA GLU A 267 22.40 -8.99 -10.81
C GLU A 267 23.83 -8.52 -10.56
N GLY A 268 24.53 -8.07 -11.62
CA GLY A 268 25.89 -7.56 -11.52
C GLY A 268 26.01 -6.40 -10.54
N TYR A 269 25.08 -5.45 -10.59
CA TYR A 269 25.00 -4.35 -9.62
C TYR A 269 24.75 -4.85 -8.19
N ILE A 270 23.74 -5.69 -7.99
CA ILE A 270 23.33 -6.18 -6.67
C ILE A 270 24.41 -7.04 -6.01
N ILE A 271 25.18 -7.82 -6.78
CA ILE A 271 26.31 -8.59 -6.26
C ILE A 271 27.49 -7.67 -5.98
N GLY A 272 27.79 -6.71 -6.86
CA GLY A 272 28.91 -5.77 -6.71
C GLY A 272 28.87 -4.98 -5.40
N ARG A 273 27.69 -4.51 -5.00
CA ARG A 273 27.46 -3.77 -3.73
C ARG A 273 27.58 -4.62 -2.46
N ARG A 274 27.58 -5.97 -2.53
CA ARG A 274 27.58 -6.82 -1.31
C ARG A 274 28.85 -6.66 -0.47
N ASN A 275 29.94 -6.22 -1.09
CA ASN A 275 31.20 -5.96 -0.42
C ASN A 275 31.26 -4.56 0.24
N GLU A 276 30.23 -3.73 0.07
CA GLU A 276 30.11 -2.46 0.77
C GLU A 276 29.74 -2.69 2.24
N PRO A 277 30.36 -1.98 3.20
CA PRO A 277 30.12 -2.19 4.62
C PRO A 277 28.68 -1.76 5.02
N LYS A 278 27.73 -2.70 5.08
CA LYS A 278 26.33 -2.48 5.49
C LYS A 278 26.12 -2.45 7.02
N VAL A 279 26.96 -1.72 7.75
CA VAL A 279 27.12 -1.91 9.21
C VAL A 279 25.87 -1.51 10.04
N LEU A 280 24.82 -0.90 9.45
CA LEU A 280 23.66 -0.37 10.19
C LEU A 280 22.30 -0.67 9.55
N GLN A 281 22.16 -1.77 8.81
CA GLN A 281 20.89 -2.16 8.19
C GLN A 281 20.29 -3.47 8.74
N ASP A 282 21.12 -4.33 9.34
CA ASP A 282 20.65 -5.60 9.90
C ASP A 282 19.90 -5.36 11.22
N PRO A 283 18.61 -5.72 11.31
CA PRO A 283 17.84 -5.60 12.55
C PRO A 283 18.30 -6.56 13.66
N LEU A 284 19.12 -7.56 13.34
CA LEU A 284 19.56 -8.61 14.26
C LEU A 284 21.10 -8.68 14.31
N SER A 285 21.64 -8.76 15.51
CA SER A 285 23.06 -8.99 15.76
C SER A 285 23.21 -10.11 16.80
N PRO A 286 22.93 -11.37 16.43
CA PRO A 286 22.88 -12.48 17.38
C PRO A 286 24.22 -12.71 18.07
N ILE A 287 24.19 -13.10 19.34
CA ILE A 287 25.42 -13.46 20.07
C ILE A 287 25.78 -14.89 19.70
N LEU A 288 26.80 -15.04 18.85
CA LEU A 288 27.23 -16.35 18.35
C LEU A 288 28.35 -16.96 19.22
N PRO A 289 28.42 -18.31 19.32
CA PRO A 289 29.58 -19.00 19.86
C PRO A 289 30.87 -18.64 19.12
N ALA A 290 32.00 -18.75 19.82
CA ALA A 290 33.30 -18.42 19.24
C ALA A 290 33.60 -19.30 18.00
N GLY A 291 33.86 -18.66 16.86
CA GLY A 291 34.17 -19.32 15.60
C GLY A 291 32.98 -19.51 14.66
N GLU A 292 31.76 -19.15 15.08
CA GLU A 292 30.60 -19.07 14.18
C GLU A 292 30.53 -17.69 13.51
N GLU A 293 30.24 -17.68 12.22
CA GLU A 293 30.08 -16.46 11.44
C GLU A 293 28.62 -15.99 11.46
N HIS A 294 28.43 -14.67 11.46
CA HIS A 294 27.10 -14.09 11.36
C HIS A 294 26.46 -14.47 10.01
N PRO A 295 25.17 -14.84 10.00
CA PRO A 295 24.46 -15.05 8.74
C PRO A 295 24.49 -13.76 7.92
N THR A 296 24.69 -13.89 6.61
CA THR A 296 24.65 -12.73 5.72
C THR A 296 23.25 -12.13 5.69
N TYR A 297 23.15 -10.85 6.08
CA TYR A 297 21.91 -10.09 5.95
C TYR A 297 21.53 -9.93 4.47
N SER A 298 20.35 -10.44 4.10
CA SER A 298 19.74 -10.24 2.78
C SER A 298 18.82 -9.03 2.84
N ASP A 299 19.17 -7.95 2.14
CA ASP A 299 18.33 -6.75 2.11
C ASP A 299 17.26 -6.80 1.00
N ASN A 300 16.58 -5.68 0.76
CA ASN A 300 15.53 -5.58 -0.26
C ASN A 300 16.01 -5.89 -1.67
N LEU A 301 17.17 -5.40 -2.08
CA LEU A 301 17.65 -5.66 -3.43
C LEU A 301 18.05 -7.14 -3.58
N ASP A 302 18.60 -7.75 -2.53
CA ASP A 302 18.82 -9.20 -2.53
C ASP A 302 17.51 -9.99 -2.67
N ASN A 303 16.43 -9.54 -2.02
CA ASN A 303 15.09 -10.13 -2.16
C ASN A 303 14.51 -9.92 -3.57
N LEU A 304 14.66 -8.73 -4.17
CA LEU A 304 14.24 -8.46 -5.54
C LEU A 304 14.98 -9.38 -6.53
N LEU A 305 16.29 -9.50 -6.39
CA LEU A 305 17.10 -10.37 -7.25
C LEU A 305 16.67 -11.84 -7.10
N ALA A 306 16.41 -12.30 -5.87
CA ALA A 306 15.89 -13.64 -5.65
C ALA A 306 14.53 -13.86 -6.33
N ALA A 307 13.62 -12.87 -6.27
CA ALA A 307 12.32 -12.94 -6.94
C ALA A 307 12.47 -12.97 -8.47
N LEU A 308 13.37 -12.16 -9.05
CA LEU A 308 13.67 -12.15 -10.49
C LEU A 308 14.28 -13.49 -10.97
N ARG A 309 15.22 -14.05 -10.20
CA ARG A 309 15.80 -15.37 -10.49
C ARG A 309 14.76 -16.48 -10.37
N ALA A 310 13.87 -16.41 -9.39
CA ALA A 310 12.75 -17.36 -9.27
C ALA A 310 11.82 -17.27 -10.49
N PHE A 311 11.59 -16.07 -11.03
CA PHE A 311 10.83 -15.88 -12.28
C PHE A 311 11.49 -16.58 -13.46
N GLN A 312 12.80 -16.33 -13.66
CA GLN A 312 13.57 -16.97 -14.73
C GLN A 312 13.54 -18.50 -14.57
N ALA A 313 13.75 -19.01 -13.36
CA ALA A 313 13.71 -20.44 -13.06
C ALA A 313 12.33 -21.08 -13.28
N SER A 314 11.25 -20.30 -13.14
CA SER A 314 9.89 -20.73 -13.46
C SER A 314 9.57 -20.74 -14.96
N ASN A 315 10.55 -20.45 -15.83
CA ASN A 315 10.33 -20.26 -17.27
C ASN A 315 9.32 -19.14 -17.56
N TRP A 316 9.43 -18.03 -16.83
CA TRP A 316 8.60 -16.84 -17.00
C TRP A 316 7.10 -17.07 -16.79
N GLU A 317 6.74 -17.99 -15.89
CA GLU A 317 5.35 -18.17 -15.48
C GLU A 317 4.86 -16.93 -14.71
N PRO A 318 3.74 -16.31 -15.15
CA PRO A 318 3.29 -15.05 -14.59
C PRO A 318 2.87 -15.20 -13.12
N SER A 319 3.13 -14.16 -12.35
CA SER A 319 2.75 -14.10 -10.93
C SER A 319 1.25 -14.36 -10.73
N ALA A 320 0.93 -15.19 -9.75
CA ALA A 320 -0.45 -15.59 -9.44
C ALA A 320 -1.27 -14.43 -8.87
N VAL A 321 -0.62 -13.37 -8.37
CA VAL A 321 -1.29 -12.19 -7.80
C VAL A 321 -1.60 -11.11 -8.83
N LEU A 322 -1.17 -11.28 -10.09
CA LEU A 322 -1.60 -10.42 -11.18
C LEU A 322 -3.07 -10.72 -11.53
N PRO A 323 -3.95 -9.71 -11.65
CA PRO A 323 -5.35 -9.94 -11.93
C PRO A 323 -5.59 -10.70 -13.24
N ALA A 324 -6.24 -11.87 -13.15
CA ALA A 324 -6.47 -12.76 -14.29
C ALA A 324 -7.26 -12.09 -15.44
N TYR A 325 -8.19 -11.18 -15.11
CA TYR A 325 -8.99 -10.44 -16.09
C TYR A 325 -8.12 -9.61 -17.07
N LEU A 326 -6.87 -9.29 -16.71
CA LEU A 326 -5.95 -8.58 -17.61
C LEU A 326 -5.68 -9.35 -18.90
N ARG A 327 -5.76 -10.69 -18.85
CA ARG A 327 -5.64 -11.55 -20.04
C ARG A 327 -6.91 -11.52 -20.91
N GLU A 328 -8.07 -11.30 -20.29
CA GLU A 328 -9.37 -11.28 -20.97
C GLU A 328 -9.62 -9.96 -21.70
N ILE A 329 -9.01 -8.87 -21.25
CA ILE A 329 -9.14 -7.56 -21.90
C ILE A 329 -8.16 -7.35 -23.06
N VAL A 330 -7.24 -8.29 -23.31
CA VAL A 330 -6.27 -8.17 -24.42
C VAL A 330 -7.03 -8.05 -25.75
N PRO A 331 -6.79 -7.01 -26.56
CA PRO A 331 -7.49 -6.83 -27.83
C PRO A 331 -7.27 -8.01 -28.77
N THR A 332 -8.35 -8.51 -29.37
CA THR A 332 -8.26 -9.49 -30.45
C THR A 332 -7.73 -8.81 -31.72
N PRO A 333 -6.81 -9.46 -32.47
CA PRO A 333 -6.36 -8.95 -33.76
C PRO A 333 -7.54 -8.71 -34.70
N GLY A 334 -7.59 -7.53 -35.32
CA GLY A 334 -8.69 -7.14 -36.20
C GLY A 334 -8.60 -5.68 -36.65
N PRO A 335 -9.50 -5.24 -37.53
CA PRO A 335 -9.49 -3.86 -38.06
C PRO A 335 -9.75 -2.80 -37.00
N THR A 336 -10.42 -3.16 -35.90
CA THR A 336 -10.72 -2.26 -34.77
C THR A 336 -9.68 -2.34 -33.65
N ALA A 337 -8.66 -3.19 -33.79
CA ALA A 337 -7.64 -3.38 -32.78
C ALA A 337 -6.84 -2.07 -32.58
N PRO A 338 -6.47 -1.75 -31.33
CA PRO A 338 -5.55 -0.66 -31.05
C PRO A 338 -4.23 -0.81 -31.82
N ILE A 339 -3.67 0.30 -32.30
CA ILE A 339 -2.29 0.33 -32.77
C ILE A 339 -1.40 0.42 -31.53
N PRO A 340 -0.45 -0.52 -31.31
CA PRO A 340 0.48 -0.45 -30.20
C PRO A 340 1.31 0.85 -30.25
N TYR A 341 1.44 1.49 -29.11
CA TYR A 341 2.21 2.72 -28.94
C TYR A 341 3.69 2.42 -28.74
N GLU A 342 4.56 3.23 -29.36
CA GLU A 342 6.01 3.18 -29.15
C GLU A 342 6.42 4.24 -28.12
N LEU A 343 6.92 3.79 -26.97
CA LEU A 343 7.50 4.67 -25.96
C LEU A 343 8.72 5.41 -26.52
N GLN A 344 8.98 6.60 -25.98
CA GLN A 344 10.14 7.40 -26.34
C GLN A 344 11.30 7.04 -25.43
N GLU A 345 12.51 7.11 -25.98
CA GLU A 345 13.76 6.97 -25.22
C GLU A 345 13.81 7.95 -24.04
N VAL A 346 14.46 7.48 -22.98
CA VAL A 346 14.62 8.24 -21.74
C VAL A 346 16.10 8.34 -21.40
N ALA A 347 16.50 9.43 -20.76
CA ALA A 347 17.87 9.59 -20.28
C ALA A 347 17.82 9.79 -18.78
N MET A 348 18.64 9.01 -18.05
CA MET A 348 18.84 9.25 -16.62
C MET A 348 19.50 10.61 -16.44
N PRO A 349 18.99 11.49 -15.55
CA PRO A 349 19.62 12.78 -15.30
C PRO A 349 20.99 12.56 -14.63
N PRO A 350 21.98 13.45 -14.86
CA PRO A 350 23.33 13.31 -14.30
C PRO A 350 23.32 13.39 -12.77
N GLU A 351 24.35 12.89 -12.09
CA GLU A 351 24.45 13.04 -10.62
C GLU A 351 24.44 14.52 -10.20
N LEU A 352 23.69 14.87 -9.14
CA LEU A 352 23.76 16.20 -8.53
C LEU A 352 24.83 16.19 -7.45
N TYR A 353 25.80 17.10 -7.54
CA TYR A 353 26.92 17.17 -6.60
C TYR A 353 26.57 17.77 -5.22
N GLU A 354 25.36 18.32 -5.06
CA GLU A 354 24.91 19.02 -3.84
C GLU A 354 23.46 18.67 -3.51
N VAL A 355 23.18 17.40 -3.19
CA VAL A 355 21.89 17.03 -2.58
C VAL A 355 22.10 16.86 -1.09
N GLU A 356 21.35 17.61 -0.27
CA GLU A 356 21.26 17.32 1.16
C GLU A 356 20.79 15.86 1.30
N SER A 357 21.50 15.04 2.10
CA SER A 357 21.24 13.59 2.22
C SER A 357 19.80 13.24 2.63
N ASP A 358 19.02 14.21 3.08
CA ASP A 358 17.63 14.05 3.48
C ASP A 358 16.62 14.21 2.31
N GLU A 359 17.03 14.74 1.16
CA GLU A 359 16.18 14.90 -0.03
C GLU A 359 16.23 13.69 -0.99
N LEU A 360 17.17 12.77 -0.81
CA LEU A 360 17.37 11.62 -1.71
C LEU A 360 16.32 10.50 -1.56
N ASP A 361 15.53 10.53 -0.49
CA ASP A 361 14.69 9.39 -0.09
C ASP A 361 13.18 9.63 -0.25
N VAL A 362 12.78 10.67 -0.98
CA VAL A 362 11.38 11.13 -1.05
C VAL A 362 10.49 10.14 -1.79
N GLY A 363 9.38 9.74 -1.15
CA GLY A 363 8.21 9.13 -1.78
C GLY A 363 8.16 7.60 -1.81
N GLU A 364 9.27 6.89 -2.06
CA GLU A 364 9.17 5.44 -2.31
C GLU A 364 9.19 4.56 -1.06
N GLY A 365 9.80 5.05 0.02
CA GLY A 365 10.03 4.31 1.26
C GLY A 365 10.81 3.00 1.09
N GLN A 366 11.16 2.39 2.23
CA GLN A 366 11.91 1.13 2.31
C GLN A 366 11.37 0.26 3.45
N ILE A 367 11.46 -1.06 3.29
CA ILE A 367 11.09 -2.04 4.33
C ILE A 367 12.36 -2.81 4.71
N GLY A 368 12.77 -2.84 5.97
CA GLY A 368 13.86 -3.73 6.37
C GLY A 368 13.49 -5.20 6.21
N THR A 369 14.47 -6.09 6.05
CA THR A 369 14.21 -7.54 6.03
C THR A 369 13.98 -8.02 7.47
N PHE A 370 12.72 -7.97 7.92
CA PHE A 370 12.33 -8.37 9.27
C PHE A 370 11.14 -9.35 9.23
N THR A 371 11.42 -10.63 9.47
CA THR A 371 10.43 -11.71 9.31
C THR A 371 9.59 -11.91 10.58
N LEU A 372 8.34 -11.45 10.51
CA LEU A 372 7.38 -11.51 11.61
C LEU A 372 6.45 -12.73 11.58
N PHE A 373 6.26 -13.31 10.40
CA PHE A 373 5.34 -14.41 10.14
C PHE A 373 6.01 -15.46 9.26
N PRO A 374 5.59 -16.73 9.36
CA PRO A 374 6.08 -17.77 8.47
C PRO A 374 5.49 -17.62 7.05
N ASP A 375 6.17 -18.20 6.07
CA ASP A 375 5.88 -18.00 4.64
C ASP A 375 4.48 -18.50 4.22
N GLU A 376 3.91 -19.44 4.95
CA GLU A 376 2.55 -19.93 4.72
C GLU A 376 1.48 -18.90 5.11
N VAL A 377 1.82 -17.91 5.94
CA VAL A 377 0.89 -16.86 6.39
C VAL A 377 1.12 -15.56 5.63
N VAL A 378 2.39 -15.23 5.37
CA VAL A 378 2.78 -14.07 4.56
C VAL A 378 3.87 -14.54 3.58
N PRO A 379 3.65 -14.51 2.26
CA PRO A 379 4.58 -15.10 1.28
C PRO A 379 5.98 -14.52 1.42
N SER A 380 7.06 -15.28 1.23
CA SER A 380 8.43 -14.76 1.37
C SER A 380 8.71 -13.54 0.47
N PRO A 381 9.39 -12.47 0.96
CA PRO A 381 9.75 -11.30 0.15
C PRO A 381 10.67 -11.64 -1.03
N SER A 382 11.32 -12.80 -1.02
CA SER A 382 12.21 -13.30 -2.07
C SER A 382 11.47 -14.03 -3.21
N THR A 383 10.13 -14.05 -3.17
CA THR A 383 9.27 -14.62 -4.23
C THR A 383 8.58 -13.51 -5.01
N LEU A 384 8.14 -13.79 -6.24
CA LEU A 384 7.41 -12.81 -7.06
C LEU A 384 6.17 -12.25 -6.36
N ASP A 385 5.33 -13.14 -5.86
CA ASP A 385 4.08 -12.76 -5.20
C ASP A 385 4.35 -12.01 -3.90
N GLY A 386 5.33 -12.46 -3.12
CA GLY A 386 5.69 -11.81 -1.87
C GLY A 386 6.33 -10.44 -2.04
N TRP A 387 7.14 -10.24 -3.10
CA TRP A 387 7.66 -8.93 -3.47
C TRP A 387 6.54 -8.01 -3.94
N TYR A 388 5.72 -8.47 -4.90
CA TYR A 388 4.63 -7.68 -5.47
C TYR A 388 3.67 -7.18 -4.40
N LEU A 389 3.18 -8.08 -3.55
CA LEU A 389 2.19 -7.76 -2.51
C LEU A 389 2.76 -6.79 -1.47
N ARG A 390 4.03 -6.94 -1.06
CA ARG A 390 4.67 -6.01 -0.12
C ARG A 390 4.90 -4.65 -0.73
N SER A 391 5.40 -4.59 -1.96
CA SER A 391 5.64 -3.32 -2.66
C SER A 391 4.32 -2.57 -2.85
N LEU A 392 3.23 -3.25 -3.22
CA LEU A 392 1.91 -2.64 -3.33
C LEU A 392 1.38 -2.10 -1.99
N VAL A 393 1.51 -2.87 -0.90
CA VAL A 393 1.10 -2.42 0.43
C VAL A 393 1.94 -1.21 0.87
N LEU A 394 3.25 -1.22 0.62
CA LEU A 394 4.14 -0.10 0.92
C LEU A 394 3.76 1.16 0.14
N ASP A 395 3.45 1.01 -1.14
CA ASP A 395 3.03 2.12 -2.00
C ASP A 395 1.76 2.77 -1.44
N ILE A 396 0.78 1.98 -1.00
CA ILE A 396 -0.43 2.51 -0.34
C ILE A 396 -0.07 3.24 0.96
N ILE A 397 0.81 2.67 1.78
CA ILE A 397 1.22 3.30 3.05
C ILE A 397 1.87 4.65 2.81
N ASN A 398 2.73 4.78 1.79
CA ASN A 398 3.46 6.02 1.53
C ASN A 398 2.61 7.06 0.80
N LEU A 399 1.79 6.63 -0.18
CA LEU A 399 0.91 7.54 -0.94
C LEU A 399 -0.19 8.17 -0.08
N TYR A 400 -0.71 7.42 0.90
CA TYR A 400 -1.84 7.86 1.73
C TYR A 400 -1.41 8.32 3.14
N GLU A 401 -0.14 8.69 3.32
CA GLU A 401 0.42 9.14 4.62
C GLU A 401 -0.38 10.26 5.26
N VAL A 402 -0.75 11.26 4.44
CA VAL A 402 -1.49 12.43 4.87
C VAL A 402 -2.89 12.11 5.41
N ASN A 403 -3.43 10.93 5.10
CA ASN A 403 -4.76 10.50 5.52
C ASN A 403 -4.77 9.04 5.96
N ARG A 404 -4.32 8.81 7.20
CA ARG A 404 -4.30 7.48 7.83
C ARG A 404 -5.62 6.70 7.77
N LYS A 405 -6.77 7.38 7.75
CA LYS A 405 -8.08 6.72 7.67
C LYS A 405 -8.30 6.13 6.28
N GLU A 406 -8.00 6.91 5.25
CA GLU A 406 -8.10 6.45 3.88
C GLU A 406 -7.07 5.36 3.58
N CYS A 407 -5.83 5.52 4.06
CA CYS A 407 -4.80 4.48 4.04
C CYS A 407 -5.34 3.17 4.64
N SER A 408 -5.90 3.22 5.86
CA SER A 408 -6.45 2.04 6.53
C SER A 408 -7.62 1.40 5.77
N ARG A 409 -8.48 2.22 5.15
CA ARG A 409 -9.63 1.76 4.36
C ARG A 409 -9.16 0.99 3.12
N ILE A 410 -8.25 1.57 2.34
CA ILE A 410 -7.71 0.94 1.12
C ILE A 410 -6.94 -0.34 1.46
N LEU A 411 -6.16 -0.35 2.54
CA LEU A 411 -5.43 -1.54 2.98
C LEU A 411 -6.35 -2.71 3.33
N LEU A 412 -7.50 -2.46 3.97
CA LEU A 412 -8.51 -3.49 4.26
C LEU A 412 -9.25 -3.96 3.01
N GLU A 413 -9.44 -3.06 2.05
CA GLU A 413 -10.11 -3.31 0.78
C GLU A 413 -9.18 -3.93 -0.28
N LEU A 414 -7.89 -4.13 0.01
CA LEU A 414 -6.90 -4.58 -0.96
C LEU A 414 -7.30 -5.88 -1.70
N ARG A 415 -8.05 -6.78 -1.03
CA ARG A 415 -8.63 -8.00 -1.63
C ARG A 415 -9.49 -7.71 -2.87
N LYS A 416 -10.13 -6.54 -2.97
CA LYS A 416 -10.98 -6.14 -4.11
C LYS A 416 -10.17 -5.97 -5.40
N PHE A 417 -8.89 -5.60 -5.28
CA PHE A 417 -8.03 -5.26 -6.41
C PHE A 417 -7.13 -6.41 -6.88
N LEU A 418 -7.14 -7.53 -6.15
CA LEU A 418 -6.29 -8.70 -6.39
C LEU A 418 -7.15 -9.92 -6.78
N PRO A 419 -6.56 -10.98 -7.39
CA PRO A 419 -7.25 -12.25 -7.62
C PRO A 419 -7.92 -12.79 -6.36
N ARG A 420 -9.14 -13.31 -6.51
CA ARG A 420 -10.02 -13.74 -5.39
C ARG A 420 -9.38 -14.81 -4.49
N ASP A 421 -8.50 -15.61 -5.07
CA ASP A 421 -7.78 -16.73 -4.45
C ASP A 421 -6.43 -16.34 -3.84
N THR A 422 -6.02 -15.07 -3.91
CA THR A 422 -4.73 -14.59 -3.36
C THR A 422 -4.62 -14.84 -1.85
N PHE A 423 -5.69 -14.58 -1.09
CA PHE A 423 -5.71 -14.68 0.37
C PHE A 423 -6.73 -15.69 0.86
N LYS A 424 -6.61 -16.09 2.13
CA LYS A 424 -7.59 -16.94 2.82
C LYS A 424 -9.01 -16.43 2.54
N PRO A 425 -9.90 -17.31 2.04
CA PRO A 425 -11.27 -16.93 1.77
C PRO A 425 -11.98 -16.56 3.07
N ILE A 426 -12.88 -15.58 2.99
CA ILE A 426 -13.66 -15.12 4.14
C ILE A 426 -14.62 -16.21 4.60
N VAL A 427 -15.17 -16.96 3.65
CA VAL A 427 -16.01 -18.14 3.89
C VAL A 427 -15.15 -19.39 3.70
N PRO A 428 -15.06 -20.29 4.69
CA PRO A 428 -14.32 -21.54 4.55
C PRO A 428 -14.85 -22.34 3.35
N PRO A 429 -14.00 -22.75 2.40
CA PRO A 429 -14.43 -23.59 1.30
C PRO A 429 -14.72 -25.01 1.82
N SER A 430 -15.41 -25.83 1.01
CA SER A 430 -15.53 -27.26 1.28
C SER A 430 -14.14 -27.90 1.37
N GLU A 431 -13.97 -28.90 2.26
CA GLU A 431 -12.69 -29.57 2.47
C GLU A 431 -12.09 -30.21 1.19
N ASP A 432 -12.92 -30.44 0.17
CA ASP A 432 -12.53 -31.04 -1.13
C ASP A 432 -12.18 -30.01 -2.24
N ALA A 433 -11.95 -28.72 -1.92
CA ALA A 433 -11.61 -27.72 -2.93
C ALA A 433 -10.25 -28.00 -3.60
N SER A 434 -10.23 -28.00 -4.94
CA SER A 434 -9.02 -28.17 -5.76
C SER A 434 -8.91 -27.00 -6.75
N PRO A 435 -7.82 -26.22 -6.74
CA PRO A 435 -6.66 -26.30 -5.83
C PRO A 435 -7.00 -25.92 -4.36
N PRO A 436 -6.14 -26.29 -3.39
CA PRO A 436 -6.34 -25.91 -1.99
C PRO A 436 -6.41 -24.38 -1.84
N PRO A 437 -7.23 -23.85 -0.92
CA PRO A 437 -7.34 -22.42 -0.71
C PRO A 437 -6.01 -21.83 -0.22
N SER A 438 -5.73 -20.59 -0.62
CA SER A 438 -4.57 -19.85 -0.13
C SER A 438 -4.57 -19.78 1.40
N THR A 439 -3.40 -19.94 1.99
CA THR A 439 -3.15 -19.79 3.42
C THR A 439 -2.65 -18.40 3.78
N TRP A 440 -2.49 -17.49 2.82
CA TRP A 440 -1.99 -16.14 3.09
C TRP A 440 -3.05 -15.25 3.74
N SER A 441 -2.63 -14.42 4.69
CA SER A 441 -3.50 -13.45 5.39
C SER A 441 -3.16 -12.03 4.96
N LEU A 442 -4.15 -11.33 4.41
CA LEU A 442 -4.03 -9.90 4.09
C LEU A 442 -3.65 -9.10 5.34
N GLU A 443 -4.31 -9.35 6.46
CA GLU A 443 -4.11 -8.60 7.70
C GLU A 443 -2.70 -8.81 8.24
N SER A 444 -2.19 -10.04 8.15
CA SER A 444 -0.81 -10.36 8.56
C SER A 444 0.21 -9.73 7.61
N LEU A 445 -0.04 -9.72 6.29
CA LEU A 445 0.79 -9.01 5.32
C LEU A 445 0.84 -7.51 5.61
N VAL A 446 -0.31 -6.86 5.81
CA VAL A 446 -0.40 -5.42 6.09
C VAL A 446 0.32 -5.06 7.38
N VAL A 447 0.09 -5.80 8.46
CA VAL A 447 0.79 -5.61 9.74
C VAL A 447 2.29 -5.85 9.58
N SER A 448 2.70 -6.88 8.83
CA SER A 448 4.10 -7.17 8.58
C SER A 448 4.79 -6.02 7.83
N THR A 449 4.13 -5.47 6.82
CA THR A 449 4.71 -4.37 6.02
C THR A 449 4.77 -3.07 6.82
N LEU A 450 3.72 -2.72 7.57
CA LEU A 450 3.72 -1.53 8.44
C LEU A 450 4.83 -1.60 9.48
N LEU A 451 4.97 -2.73 10.17
CA LEU A 451 6.03 -2.91 11.15
C LEU A 451 7.41 -3.00 10.49
N GLY A 452 7.54 -3.68 9.36
CA GLY A 452 8.79 -3.73 8.59
C GLY A 452 9.29 -2.34 8.19
N ALA A 453 8.39 -1.48 7.67
CA ALA A 453 8.72 -0.10 7.31
C ALA A 453 9.02 0.79 8.53
N MET A 454 8.28 0.59 9.63
CA MET A 454 8.46 1.32 10.89
C MET A 454 9.81 1.00 11.57
N LEU A 455 10.29 -0.23 11.41
CA LEU A 455 11.50 -0.74 12.06
C LEU A 455 12.73 -0.74 11.15
N THR A 456 12.63 -0.24 9.92
CA THR A 456 13.75 -0.09 8.98
C THR A 456 14.87 0.76 9.58
N LEU A 457 16.11 0.29 9.48
CA LEU A 457 17.31 1.00 9.89
C LEU A 457 18.02 1.64 8.68
N PRO A 458 18.72 2.78 8.85
CA PRO A 458 18.90 3.53 10.10
C PRO A 458 17.70 4.39 10.49
N LYS A 459 16.86 4.80 9.53
CA LYS A 459 15.66 5.61 9.74
C LYS A 459 14.45 5.01 9.02
N SER A 460 13.27 5.12 9.62
CA SER A 460 12.02 4.85 8.92
C SER A 460 11.67 6.01 7.98
N HIS A 461 11.01 5.71 6.85
CA HIS A 461 10.67 6.73 5.86
C HIS A 461 9.71 7.80 6.43
N HIS A 462 8.70 7.36 7.20
CA HIS A 462 7.80 8.27 7.92
C HIS A 462 8.05 8.24 9.43
N LYS A 463 7.43 9.18 10.15
CA LYS A 463 7.52 9.24 11.61
C LYS A 463 6.83 8.03 12.24
N LEU A 464 7.40 7.52 13.33
CA LEU A 464 6.87 6.38 14.10
C LEU A 464 5.36 6.49 14.40
N ILE A 465 4.91 7.69 14.78
CA ILE A 465 3.51 7.95 15.13
C ILE A 465 2.54 7.71 13.96
N TYR A 466 2.98 7.92 12.72
CA TYR A 466 2.14 7.67 11.54
C TYR A 466 1.81 6.18 11.44
N TYR A 467 2.83 5.31 11.37
CA TYR A 467 2.64 3.86 11.31
C TYR A 467 1.79 3.34 12.48
N GLY A 468 2.11 3.78 13.70
CA GLY A 468 1.33 3.43 14.89
C GLY A 468 -0.13 3.85 14.83
N SER A 469 -0.41 5.02 14.24
CA SER A 469 -1.77 5.51 14.04
C SER A 469 -2.54 4.72 12.98
N VAL A 470 -1.91 4.31 11.88
CA VAL A 470 -2.54 3.44 10.86
C VAL A 470 -2.88 2.08 11.47
N ILE A 471 -1.95 1.46 12.21
CA ILE A 471 -2.21 0.20 12.93
C ILE A 471 -3.40 0.35 13.89
N THR A 472 -3.50 1.51 14.56
CA THR A 472 -4.62 1.80 15.47
C THR A 472 -5.95 1.94 14.73
N GLU A 473 -5.99 2.64 13.58
CA GLU A 473 -7.20 2.73 12.76
C GLU A 473 -7.63 1.34 12.24
N LEU A 474 -6.67 0.51 11.78
CA LEU A 474 -6.94 -0.86 11.33
C LEU A 474 -7.53 -1.74 12.44
N CYS A 475 -6.97 -1.69 13.66
CA CYS A 475 -7.50 -2.43 14.82
C CYS A 475 -8.88 -1.93 15.25
N LYS A 476 -9.19 -0.64 15.09
CA LYS A 476 -10.54 -0.10 15.37
C LYS A 476 -11.55 -0.52 14.31
N ALA A 477 -11.15 -0.54 13.04
CA ALA A 477 -12.00 -0.90 11.92
C ALA A 477 -12.31 -2.41 11.88
N SER A 478 -11.32 -3.26 12.17
CA SER A 478 -11.47 -4.72 12.14
C SER A 478 -10.74 -5.43 13.29
N PRO A 479 -11.20 -5.29 14.54
CA PRO A 479 -10.50 -5.80 15.72
C PRO A 479 -10.29 -7.31 15.70
N ASN A 480 -11.28 -8.08 15.23
CA ASN A 480 -11.24 -9.54 15.26
C ASN A 480 -10.22 -10.14 14.29
N THR A 481 -9.87 -9.43 13.22
CA THR A 481 -8.94 -9.95 12.19
C THR A 481 -7.56 -9.29 12.26
N VAL A 482 -7.46 -8.02 12.67
CA VAL A 482 -6.20 -7.27 12.71
C VAL A 482 -5.51 -7.32 14.07
N ALA A 483 -6.24 -7.31 15.19
CA ALA A 483 -5.59 -7.36 16.50
C ALA A 483 -4.75 -8.64 16.72
N PRO A 484 -5.19 -9.84 16.28
CA PRO A 484 -4.38 -11.05 16.41
C PRO A 484 -3.00 -10.99 15.74
N PRO A 485 -2.84 -10.59 14.45
CA PRO A 485 -1.52 -10.45 13.85
C PRO A 485 -0.65 -9.40 14.54
N VAL A 486 -1.20 -8.26 14.99
CA VAL A 486 -0.43 -7.26 15.77
C VAL A 486 0.15 -7.89 17.05
N GLY A 487 -0.68 -8.62 17.80
CA GLY A 487 -0.24 -9.32 19.01
C GLY A 487 0.80 -10.42 18.72
N ARG A 488 0.65 -11.17 17.61
CA ARG A 488 1.65 -12.16 17.18
C ARG A 488 2.99 -11.50 16.83
N SER A 489 2.96 -10.38 16.10
CA SER A 489 4.17 -9.62 15.76
C SER A 489 4.88 -9.11 17.01
N MET A 490 4.14 -8.58 18.00
CA MET A 490 4.73 -8.13 19.26
C MET A 490 5.39 -9.28 20.03
N ARG A 491 4.74 -10.46 20.11
CA ARG A 491 5.35 -11.65 20.73
C ARG A 491 6.61 -12.09 19.99
N LYS A 492 6.59 -12.08 18.65
CA LYS A 492 7.77 -12.41 17.84
C LYS A 492 8.91 -11.42 18.11
N ILE A 493 8.64 -10.12 18.09
CA ILE A 493 9.64 -9.08 18.40
C ILE A 493 10.21 -9.26 19.81
N PHE A 494 9.35 -9.47 20.80
CA PHE A 494 9.79 -9.70 22.19
C PHE A 494 10.68 -10.93 22.31
N SER A 495 10.40 -12.00 21.57
CA SER A 495 11.22 -13.22 21.58
C SER A 495 12.64 -12.98 21.05
N LEU A 496 12.81 -12.01 20.14
CA LEU A 496 14.10 -11.63 19.55
C LEU A 496 14.97 -10.76 20.49
N LEU A 497 14.43 -10.32 21.63
CA LEU A 497 15.22 -9.62 22.64
C LEU A 497 16.09 -10.62 23.42
N GLY A 498 17.41 -10.39 23.43
CA GLY A 498 18.37 -11.26 24.11
C GLY A 498 19.38 -11.86 23.16
N THR A 499 19.45 -13.20 23.11
CA THR A 499 20.44 -13.97 22.32
C THR A 499 20.35 -13.73 20.82
N GLU A 500 19.15 -13.50 20.29
CA GLU A 500 18.93 -13.17 18.87
C GLU A 500 19.43 -11.77 18.50
N GLY A 501 19.72 -10.93 19.50
CA GLY A 501 20.41 -9.65 19.31
C GLY A 501 19.63 -8.59 18.57
N LEU A 502 18.32 -8.45 18.83
CA LEU A 502 17.52 -7.36 18.24
C LEU A 502 18.14 -5.98 18.53
N ASP A 503 18.27 -5.17 17.49
CA ASP A 503 18.89 -3.86 17.54
C ASP A 503 18.23 -2.91 18.56
N VAL A 504 19.05 -2.08 19.22
CA VAL A 504 18.64 -1.18 20.30
C VAL A 504 17.73 -0.03 19.84
N GLU A 505 17.88 0.43 18.60
CA GLU A 505 17.00 1.44 18.02
C GLU A 505 15.63 0.83 17.68
N ILE A 506 15.59 -0.41 17.20
CA ILE A 506 14.33 -1.16 17.01
C ILE A 506 13.64 -1.37 18.35
N PHE A 507 14.38 -1.80 19.39
CA PHE A 507 13.87 -1.91 20.75
C PHE A 507 13.18 -0.61 21.21
N ARG A 508 13.85 0.54 21.00
CA ARG A 508 13.34 1.85 21.41
C ARG A 508 12.04 2.20 20.67
N ARG A 509 12.02 2.05 19.33
CA ARG A 509 10.85 2.31 18.50
C ARG A 509 9.67 1.43 18.87
N VAL A 510 9.91 0.14 19.11
CA VAL A 510 8.85 -0.80 19.51
C VAL A 510 8.30 -0.44 20.88
N ALA A 511 9.13 -0.10 21.88
CA ALA A 511 8.63 0.29 23.20
C ALA A 511 7.77 1.57 23.14
N GLU A 512 8.19 2.56 22.37
CA GLU A 512 7.44 3.80 22.15
C GLU A 512 6.12 3.56 21.42
N TRP A 513 6.14 2.84 20.30
CA TRP A 513 4.92 2.49 19.57
C TRP A 513 3.96 1.65 20.42
N PHE A 514 4.47 0.63 21.10
CA PHE A 514 3.67 -0.32 21.83
C PHE A 514 2.97 0.34 23.04
N SER A 515 3.66 1.19 23.79
CA SER A 515 3.05 1.95 24.89
C SER A 515 1.95 2.91 24.39
N VAL A 516 2.17 3.60 23.27
CA VAL A 516 1.13 4.44 22.64
C VAL A 516 -0.05 3.58 22.16
N HIS A 517 0.23 2.42 21.57
CA HIS A 517 -0.80 1.47 21.14
C HIS A 517 -1.65 1.01 22.33
N LEU A 518 -1.03 0.53 23.41
CA LEU A 518 -1.74 0.08 24.61
C LEU A 518 -2.57 1.20 25.25
N SER A 519 -2.09 2.44 25.27
CA SER A 519 -2.87 3.58 25.78
C SER A 519 -4.18 3.83 25.00
N ASN A 520 -4.24 3.45 23.71
CA ASN A 520 -5.45 3.54 22.89
C ASN A 520 -6.44 2.38 23.12
N PHE A 521 -6.00 1.29 23.76
CA PHE A 521 -6.80 0.08 24.04
C PHE A 521 -6.90 -0.21 25.54
N GLY A 522 -6.85 0.85 26.37
CA GLY A 522 -7.10 0.74 27.81
C GLY A 522 -5.98 0.07 28.61
N PHE A 523 -4.74 0.09 28.10
CA PHE A 523 -3.55 -0.51 28.73
C PHE A 523 -3.68 -2.02 28.97
N GLN A 524 -4.39 -2.71 28.08
CA GLN A 524 -4.62 -4.15 28.18
C GLN A 524 -3.57 -4.94 27.40
N TRP A 525 -2.77 -5.72 28.12
CA TRP A 525 -1.86 -6.71 27.55
C TRP A 525 -1.86 -7.99 28.39
N MET A 526 -1.52 -9.13 27.77
CA MET A 526 -1.41 -10.42 28.45
C MET A 526 -0.09 -10.53 29.23
N TRP A 527 0.12 -9.63 30.21
CA TRP A 527 1.34 -9.55 31.02
C TRP A 527 1.75 -10.87 31.67
N LYS A 528 0.79 -11.75 31.97
CA LYS A 528 1.05 -13.09 32.52
C LYS A 528 1.99 -13.94 31.65
N GLU A 529 1.99 -13.72 30.32
CA GLU A 529 2.90 -14.40 29.39
C GLU A 529 4.37 -14.11 29.66
N TRP A 530 4.69 -12.98 30.31
CA TRP A 530 6.06 -12.53 30.56
C TRP A 530 6.53 -12.78 32.01
N ILE A 531 5.71 -13.41 32.86
CA ILE A 531 6.11 -13.79 34.23
C ILE A 531 7.37 -14.68 34.25
N PRO A 532 7.54 -15.68 33.35
CA PRO A 532 8.76 -16.51 33.35
C PRO A 532 10.04 -15.70 33.14
N GLU A 533 9.96 -14.57 32.44
CA GLU A 533 11.12 -13.70 32.19
C GLU A 533 11.60 -13.02 33.48
N LEU A 534 10.83 -13.05 34.57
CA LEU A 534 11.23 -12.51 35.87
C LEU A 534 12.43 -13.26 36.49
N GLU A 535 12.68 -14.50 36.06
CA GLU A 535 13.84 -15.29 36.49
C GLU A 535 15.16 -14.83 35.82
N LEU A 536 15.07 -14.01 34.77
CA LEU A 536 16.24 -13.46 34.09
C LEU A 536 16.89 -12.36 34.92
N GLN A 537 18.19 -12.15 34.70
CA GLN A 537 18.93 -11.05 35.30
C GLN A 537 18.26 -9.70 34.99
N SER A 538 18.30 -8.78 35.96
CA SER A 538 17.64 -7.48 35.82
C SER A 538 18.12 -6.68 34.60
N SER A 539 19.37 -6.86 34.17
CA SER A 539 19.98 -6.24 32.98
C SER A 539 19.58 -6.89 31.65
N HIS A 540 18.88 -8.02 31.66
CA HIS A 540 18.51 -8.73 30.43
C HIS A 540 17.60 -7.85 29.53
N PRO A 541 17.77 -7.85 28.19
CA PRO A 541 16.99 -6.99 27.28
C PRO A 541 15.47 -7.11 27.43
N ARG A 542 14.93 -8.32 27.64
CA ARG A 542 13.50 -8.53 27.91
C ARG A 542 13.02 -7.84 29.20
N ARG A 543 13.81 -7.94 30.28
CA ARG A 543 13.54 -7.26 31.56
C ARG A 543 13.59 -5.74 31.40
N ALA A 544 14.56 -5.24 30.63
CA ALA A 544 14.67 -3.83 30.31
C ALA A 544 13.48 -3.33 29.46
N PHE A 545 13.02 -4.14 28.48
CA PHE A 545 11.85 -3.82 27.66
C PHE A 545 10.59 -3.67 28.51
N MET A 546 10.32 -4.63 29.40
CA MET A 546 9.16 -4.60 30.29
C MET A 546 9.15 -3.32 31.14
N ARG A 547 10.28 -3.00 31.80
CA ARG A 547 10.41 -1.74 32.56
C ARG A 547 10.17 -0.51 31.69
N ARG A 548 10.74 -0.49 30.48
CA ARG A 548 10.64 0.67 29.59
C ARG A 548 9.21 0.89 29.12
N VAL A 549 8.48 -0.16 28.75
CA VAL A 549 7.07 -0.06 28.37
C VAL A 549 6.24 0.48 29.54
N ILE A 550 6.40 -0.07 30.74
CA ILE A 550 5.66 0.37 31.92
C ILE A 550 5.97 1.83 32.29
N GLU A 551 7.24 2.24 32.23
CA GLU A 551 7.63 3.64 32.43
C GLU A 551 6.90 4.57 31.45
N LEU A 552 6.82 4.19 30.17
CA LEU A 552 6.12 4.96 29.15
C LEU A 552 4.61 4.95 29.36
N GLU A 553 4.02 3.83 29.76
CA GLU A 553 2.59 3.76 30.09
C GLU A 553 2.22 4.65 31.28
N VAL A 554 3.06 4.69 32.32
CA VAL A 554 2.87 5.60 33.47
C VAL A 554 2.93 7.05 33.01
N ARG A 555 3.82 7.41 32.08
CA ARG A 555 3.88 8.77 31.49
C ARG A 555 2.66 9.12 30.63
N LEU A 556 2.06 8.12 29.98
CA LEU A 556 0.81 8.26 29.20
C LEU A 556 -0.44 8.19 30.10
N SER A 557 -0.26 8.00 31.40
CA SER A 557 -1.32 7.76 32.39
C SER A 557 -0.88 8.26 33.77
N TYR A 558 -1.18 7.51 34.83
CA TYR A 558 -0.68 7.70 36.19
C TYR A 558 -0.36 6.34 36.82
N TYR A 559 0.52 6.36 37.84
CA TYR A 559 1.12 5.17 38.45
C TYR A 559 0.09 4.11 38.89
N ASP A 560 -0.89 4.50 39.71
CA ASP A 560 -1.86 3.55 40.28
C ASP A 560 -2.63 2.77 39.20
N ARG A 561 -3.04 3.44 38.11
CA ARG A 561 -3.77 2.79 37.03
C ARG A 561 -2.93 1.74 36.32
N ILE A 562 -1.65 2.00 36.11
CA ILE A 562 -0.75 1.04 35.45
C ILE A 562 -0.37 -0.08 36.41
N LEU A 563 -0.24 0.20 37.70
CA LEU A 563 -0.04 -0.83 38.71
C LEU A 563 -1.20 -1.84 38.71
N GLU A 564 -2.45 -1.37 38.56
CA GLU A 564 -3.65 -2.22 38.50
C GLU A 564 -3.73 -3.10 37.23
N THR A 565 -3.02 -2.78 36.14
CA THR A 565 -3.02 -3.63 34.93
C THR A 565 -2.06 -4.80 35.03
N LEU A 566 -1.14 -4.78 36.00
CA LEU A 566 -0.09 -5.78 36.18
C LEU A 566 -0.55 -6.94 37.08
N PRO A 567 -0.11 -8.18 36.78
CA PRO A 567 -0.33 -9.31 37.69
C PRO A 567 0.59 -9.19 38.92
N GLU A 568 0.12 -9.71 40.07
CA GLU A 568 0.80 -9.62 41.37
C GLU A 568 2.31 -9.97 41.34
N PRO A 569 2.80 -11.01 40.63
CA PRO A 569 4.23 -11.30 40.58
C PRO A 569 5.10 -10.17 40.01
N MET A 570 4.52 -9.27 39.20
CA MET A 570 5.21 -8.14 38.58
C MET A 570 5.19 -6.87 39.43
N THR A 571 4.32 -6.80 40.45
CA THR A 571 4.18 -5.61 41.32
C THR A 571 5.11 -5.67 42.53
N VAL A 572 5.73 -6.81 42.80
CA VAL A 572 6.68 -6.97 43.91
C VAL A 572 7.96 -6.19 43.60
N GLU A 573 8.53 -5.49 44.60
CA GLU A 573 9.73 -4.66 44.43
C GLU A 573 10.91 -5.43 43.81
N ALA A 574 11.14 -6.67 44.25
CA ALA A 574 12.18 -7.54 43.71
C ALA A 574 11.97 -7.90 42.22
N ALA A 575 10.73 -7.84 41.72
CA ALA A 575 10.43 -8.06 40.32
C ALA A 575 10.90 -6.91 39.43
N GLY A 576 11.14 -5.71 39.97
CA GLY A 576 11.73 -4.58 39.27
C GLY A 576 11.15 -4.33 37.87
N VAL A 577 9.82 -4.47 37.71
CA VAL A 577 9.07 -4.15 36.48
C VAL A 577 8.49 -2.74 36.57
N ILE A 578 7.93 -2.42 37.74
CA ILE A 578 7.43 -1.09 38.11
C ILE A 578 8.11 -0.66 39.43
N SER A 579 8.24 0.64 39.65
CA SER A 579 8.72 1.19 40.93
C SER A 579 7.78 0.78 42.07
N SER A 580 8.30 0.56 43.28
CA SER A 580 7.49 0.31 44.49
C SER A 580 6.75 1.56 44.96
N GLU A 581 7.27 2.73 44.61
CA GLU A 581 6.69 4.04 44.94
C GLU A 581 6.30 4.79 43.66
N ALA A 582 5.23 5.58 43.76
CA ALA A 582 4.82 6.49 42.70
C ALA A 582 5.89 7.56 42.46
N PRO A 583 6.00 8.12 41.23
CA PRO A 583 6.96 9.17 40.95
C PRO A 583 6.67 10.42 41.79
N ASP A 584 7.52 10.71 42.77
CA ASP A 584 7.42 11.87 43.68
C ASP A 584 8.73 12.68 43.63
N PRO A 585 8.71 14.03 43.64
CA PRO A 585 9.91 14.83 43.83
C PRO A 585 10.74 14.39 45.04
N PHE A 586 12.01 14.06 44.80
CA PHE A 586 12.97 13.87 45.87
C PHE A 586 13.37 15.23 46.45
N TRP A 587 12.80 15.58 47.61
CA TRP A 587 13.18 16.78 48.35
C TRP A 587 14.25 16.43 49.39
N ALA A 588 15.52 16.66 49.06
CA ALA A 588 16.66 16.32 49.92
C ALA A 588 16.65 16.97 51.32
N TYR A 589 15.84 18.01 51.52
CA TYR A 589 15.66 18.72 52.79
C TYR A 589 14.28 18.46 53.41
N GLY A 590 13.61 17.39 52.97
CA GLY A 590 12.35 16.92 53.54
C GLY A 590 12.53 16.50 54.98
N LYS A 591 11.48 16.68 55.78
CA LYS A 591 11.48 16.21 57.16
C LYS A 591 11.27 14.69 57.20
N ASP A 592 12.21 13.94 56.65
CA ASP A 592 12.22 12.49 56.80
C ASP A 592 12.88 12.14 58.14
N GLY A 593 12.06 12.18 59.20
CA GLY A 593 12.08 11.16 60.26
C GLY A 593 13.32 10.96 61.15
N LYS A 594 14.37 11.78 61.12
CA LYS A 594 15.49 11.72 62.08
C LYS A 594 15.49 12.88 63.10
N TYR A 595 14.35 13.10 63.73
CA TYR A 595 14.27 13.79 65.02
C TYR A 595 13.18 13.13 65.88
N SER A 596 13.37 11.85 66.23
CA SER A 596 12.82 11.31 67.48
C SER A 596 13.99 10.91 68.36
N SER A 597 14.40 11.87 69.19
CA SER A 597 15.28 11.68 70.34
C SER A 597 14.61 10.83 71.42
#